data_AF-A0A315ALB6-F1
#
_entry.id   AF-A0A315ALB6-F1
#
_cell.length_a   1.000
_cell.length_b   1.000
_cell.length_c   1.000
_cell.angle_alpha   90.00
_cell.angle_beta   90.00
_cell.angle_gamma   90.00
#
_symmetry.space_group_name_H-M   'P 1'
#
loop_
_entity.id
_entity.type
_entity.pdbx_description
1 polymer ?
#
loop_
_entity_poly.entity_id
_entity_poly.type
_entity_poly.pdbx_seq_one_letter_code
_entity_poly.pdbx_strand_id
1 'polypeptide(L)'
;MEKYGTDMVNSVMQRAEAVYRNFHTNAHVHIERMIGRGDPKDVICNTVEKLRADTLVMGSHGYGFLKRTLVGSVSDYCAKHVECPVVIVKHPASA
;
A
#
# COMPACT_ATOMS: atom_id res chain seq x y z
N MET A 1 10.22 8.40 20.41
CA MET A 1 10.12 7.48 19.25
C MET A 1 8.68 7.06 18.98
N GLU A 2 7.91 6.70 20.00
CA GLU A 2 6.51 6.24 19.82
C GLU A 2 5.58 7.29 19.20
N LYS A 3 5.68 8.55 19.64
CA LYS A 3 4.94 9.69 19.05
C LYS A 3 5.23 9.90 17.56
N TYR A 4 6.50 9.76 17.15
CA TYR A 4 6.92 9.91 15.74
C TYR A 4 6.31 8.82 14.85
N GLY A 5 6.21 7.58 15.35
CA GLY A 5 5.54 6.49 14.64
C GLY A 5 4.06 6.77 14.45
N THR A 6 3.38 7.23 15.50
CA THR A 6 1.94 7.55 15.45
C THR A 6 1.64 8.72 14.50
N ASP A 7 2.43 9.79 14.55
CA ASP A 7 2.25 10.95 13.68
C ASP A 7 2.45 10.59 12.19
N MET A 8 3.43 9.73 11.89
CA MET A 8 3.66 9.22 10.54
C MET A 8 2.49 8.38 10.04
N VAL A 9 2.01 7.43 10.86
CA VAL A 9 0.84 6.59 10.51
C VAL A 9 -0.38 7.46 10.25
N ASN A 10 -0.66 8.44 11.12
CA ASN A 10 -1.79 9.36 10.95
C ASN A 10 -1.68 10.15 9.65
N SER A 11 -0.50 10.68 9.33
CA SER A 11 -0.27 11.42 8.08
C SER A 11 -0.52 10.56 6.84
N VAL A 12 -0.03 9.31 6.84
CA VAL A 12 -0.26 8.38 5.73
C VAL A 12 -1.75 8.04 5.58
N MET A 13 -2.44 7.75 6.68
CA MET A 13 -3.86 7.40 6.68
C MET A 13 -4.73 8.58 6.23
N GLN A 14 -4.39 9.81 6.63
CA GLN A 14 -5.10 11.01 6.18
C GLN A 14 -4.95 11.22 4.67
N ARG A 15 -3.76 10.98 4.11
CA ARG A 15 -3.54 11.05 2.66
C ARG A 15 -4.33 9.97 1.92
N ALA A 16 -4.37 8.75 2.44
CA ALA A 16 -5.18 7.67 1.87
C ALA A 16 -6.67 8.04 1.87
N GLU A 17 -7.17 8.62 2.97
CA GLU A 17 -8.56 9.05 3.09
C GLU A 17 -8.94 10.14 2.07
N ALA A 18 -8.03 11.08 1.81
CA ALA A 18 -8.25 12.11 0.81
C ALA A 18 -8.47 11.55 -0.61
N VAL A 19 -7.91 10.37 -0.93
CA VAL A 19 -8.12 9.72 -2.23
C VAL A 19 -9.57 9.31 -2.37
N TYR A 20 -10.13 8.59 -1.40
CA TYR A 20 -11.43 7.96 -1.57
C TYR A 20 -12.64 8.78 -1.06
N ARG A 21 -12.40 9.90 -0.35
CA ARG A 21 -13.47 10.75 0.22
C ARG A 21 -14.49 11.24 -0.82
N ASN A 22 -14.04 11.50 -2.05
CA ASN A 22 -14.91 12.02 -3.12
C ASN A 22 -15.68 10.94 -3.88
N PHE A 23 -15.36 9.66 -3.68
CA PHE A 23 -16.02 8.54 -4.37
C PHE A 23 -17.38 8.16 -3.75
N HIS A 24 -17.74 8.77 -2.61
CA HIS A 24 -19.00 8.52 -1.90
C HIS A 24 -20.24 9.07 -2.64
N THR A 25 -20.08 9.84 -3.72
CA THR A 25 -21.21 10.51 -4.38
C THR A 25 -21.90 9.68 -5.45
N ASN A 26 -21.29 8.61 -5.99
CA ASN A 26 -21.89 7.80 -7.07
C ASN A 26 -21.48 6.32 -7.11
N ALA A 27 -20.64 5.80 -6.21
CA ALA A 27 -20.20 4.41 -6.23
C ALA A 27 -20.31 3.76 -4.84
N HIS A 28 -20.97 2.59 -4.76
CA HIS A 28 -21.05 1.76 -3.56
C HIS A 28 -19.72 1.05 -3.28
N VAL A 29 -18.66 1.81 -3.01
CA VAL A 29 -17.34 1.25 -2.67
C VAL A 29 -17.26 1.08 -1.15
N HIS A 30 -17.18 -0.16 -0.68
CA HIS A 30 -16.85 -0.45 0.72
C HIS A 30 -15.35 -0.30 0.95
N ILE A 31 -14.98 0.44 1.99
CA ILE A 31 -13.58 0.78 2.28
C ILE A 31 -13.26 0.35 3.70
N GLU A 32 -12.33 -0.59 3.82
CA GLU A 32 -11.73 -1.00 5.08
C GLU A 32 -10.30 -0.46 5.19
N ARG A 33 -9.92 -0.05 6.40
CA ARG A 33 -8.60 0.50 6.71
C ARG A 33 -7.93 -0.38 7.75
N MET A 34 -6.69 -0.79 7.49
CA MET A 34 -5.92 -1.65 8.38
C MET A 34 -4.55 -1.06 8.65
N ILE A 35 -4.07 -1.19 9.89
CA ILE A 35 -2.71 -0.83 10.29
C ILE A 35 -2.05 -2.10 10.83
N GLY A 36 -0.92 -2.49 10.22
CA GLY A 36 -0.13 -3.64 10.66
C GLY A 36 1.23 -3.22 11.21
N ARG A 37 1.78 -4.01 12.13
CA ARG A 37 3.11 -3.82 12.74
C ARG A 37 3.97 -5.05 12.48
N GLY A 38 5.20 -4.85 12.01
CA GLY A 38 6.13 -5.93 11.66
C GLY A 38 6.94 -5.60 10.42
N ASP A 39 7.58 -6.62 9.81
CA ASP A 39 8.13 -6.48 8.46
C ASP A 39 6.98 -6.27 7.46
N PRO A 40 6.98 -5.18 6.66
CA PRO A 40 5.92 -4.92 5.69
C PRO A 40 5.65 -6.08 4.72
N LYS A 41 6.68 -6.84 4.35
CA LYS A 41 6.54 -7.99 3.43
C LYS A 41 5.61 -9.05 4.01
N ASP A 42 5.86 -9.43 5.26
CA ASP A 42 5.09 -10.46 5.96
C ASP A 42 3.69 -9.96 6.29
N VAL A 43 3.59 -8.71 6.76
CA VAL A 43 2.30 -8.10 7.10
C VAL A 43 1.38 -8.04 5.87
N ILE A 44 1.89 -7.63 4.71
CA ILE A 44 1.10 -7.53 3.48
C ILE A 44 0.69 -8.91 2.98
N CYS A 45 1.62 -9.87 2.88
CA CYS A 45 1.31 -11.21 2.39
C CYS A 45 0.28 -11.91 3.28
N ASN A 46 0.47 -11.86 4.60
CA ASN A 46 -0.49 -12.43 5.56
C ASN A 46 -1.86 -11.75 5.49
N THR A 47 -1.92 -10.44 5.21
CA THR A 47 -3.19 -9.72 5.08
C THR A 47 -3.92 -10.13 3.79
N VAL A 48 -3.21 -10.28 2.67
CA VAL A 48 -3.78 -10.76 1.41
C VAL A 48 -4.38 -12.16 1.57
N GLU A 49 -3.67 -13.07 2.24
CA GLU A 49 -4.15 -14.42 2.54
C GLU A 49 -5.39 -14.39 3.44
N LYS A 50 -5.35 -13.64 4.54
CA LYS A 50 -6.47 -13.54 5.50
C LYS A 50 -7.74 -12.97 4.87
N LEU A 51 -7.59 -11.95 4.03
CA LEU A 51 -8.71 -11.31 3.33
C LEU A 51 -9.17 -12.09 2.10
N ARG A 52 -8.39 -13.09 1.65
CA ARG A 52 -8.58 -13.77 0.36
C ARG A 52 -8.73 -12.77 -0.78
N ALA A 53 -7.84 -11.78 -0.83
CA ALA A 53 -7.96 -10.68 -1.77
C ALA A 53 -7.80 -11.18 -3.22
N ASP A 54 -8.71 -10.77 -4.10
CA ASP A 54 -8.66 -11.15 -5.53
C ASP A 54 -7.52 -10.46 -6.29
N THR A 55 -6.99 -9.34 -5.78
CA THR A 55 -5.88 -8.59 -6.38
C THR A 55 -5.18 -7.72 -5.34
N LEU A 56 -3.85 -7.65 -5.40
CA LEU A 56 -3.05 -6.73 -4.62
C LEU A 56 -2.58 -5.56 -5.51
N VAL A 57 -2.91 -4.32 -5.12
CA VAL A 57 -2.41 -3.11 -5.78
C VAL A 57 -1.44 -2.40 -4.85
N MET A 58 -0.23 -2.10 -5.34
CA MET A 58 0.79 -1.40 -4.55
C MET A 58 1.72 -0.54 -5.40
N GLY A 59 2.38 0.42 -4.76
CA GLY A 59 3.37 1.26 -5.42
C GLY A 59 4.66 0.51 -5.74
N SER A 60 5.40 1.00 -6.74
CA SER A 60 6.72 0.47 -7.10
C SER A 60 7.82 0.88 -6.11
N HIS A 61 7.61 1.88 -5.25
CA HIS A 61 8.62 2.44 -4.33
C HIS A 61 8.01 2.91 -3.01
N GLY A 62 8.85 3.13 -2.00
CA GLY A 62 8.48 3.76 -0.73
C GLY A 62 8.68 5.27 -0.70
N TYR A 63 8.49 5.90 0.46
CA TYR A 63 8.56 7.35 0.68
C TYR A 63 9.97 8.00 0.60
N GLY A 64 10.97 7.32 0.02
CA GLY A 64 12.37 7.77 -0.04
C GLY A 64 12.93 7.98 -1.45
N PHE A 65 14.04 8.70 -1.57
CA PHE A 65 14.74 9.10 -2.81
C PHE A 65 15.46 7.96 -3.57
N LEU A 66 14.94 6.73 -3.58
CA LEU A 66 15.55 5.65 -4.37
C LEU A 66 15.15 5.76 -5.85
N LYS A 67 15.74 6.75 -6.53
CA LYS A 67 15.60 7.01 -7.98
C LYS A 67 16.11 5.88 -8.89
N ARG A 68 16.72 4.81 -8.33
CA ARG A 68 17.53 3.85 -9.09
C ARG A 68 16.97 2.43 -9.20
N THR A 69 15.85 2.11 -8.55
CA THR A 69 15.20 0.80 -8.69
C THR A 69 13.95 0.93 -9.54
N LEU A 70 13.60 -0.04 -10.37
CA LEU A 70 12.32 -0.03 -11.11
C LEU A 70 11.19 -0.64 -10.27
N VAL A 71 11.53 -1.51 -9.32
CA VAL A 71 10.64 -2.20 -8.38
C VAL A 71 11.31 -2.23 -7.01
N GLY A 72 10.57 -1.87 -5.96
CA GLY A 72 11.03 -1.84 -4.57
C GLY A 72 11.06 -3.22 -3.93
N SER A 73 11.84 -3.38 -2.87
CA SER A 73 12.05 -4.66 -2.19
C SER A 73 10.76 -5.28 -1.62
N VAL A 74 9.78 -4.47 -1.23
CA VAL A 74 8.49 -4.96 -0.71
C VAL A 74 7.57 -5.40 -1.85
N SER A 75 7.48 -4.62 -2.93
CA SER A 75 6.64 -4.96 -4.09
C SER A 75 7.17 -6.15 -4.87
N ASP A 76 8.48 -6.26 -5.06
CA ASP A 76 9.12 -7.45 -5.64
C ASP A 76 8.86 -8.70 -4.80
N TYR A 77 8.94 -8.59 -3.47
CA TYR A 77 8.64 -9.70 -2.58
C TYR A 77 7.18 -10.12 -2.69
N CYS A 78 6.23 -9.20 -2.56
CA CYS A 78 4.81 -9.53 -2.62
C CYS A 78 4.45 -10.19 -3.96
N ALA A 79 4.92 -9.65 -5.08
CA ALA A 79 4.69 -10.21 -6.41
C ALA A 79 5.16 -11.66 -6.60
N LYS A 80 6.07 -12.14 -5.75
CA LYS A 80 6.58 -13.53 -5.78
C LYS A 80 5.90 -14.46 -4.77
N HIS A 81 5.20 -13.93 -3.77
CA HIS A 81 4.76 -14.72 -2.62
C HIS A 81 3.24 -14.69 -2.37
N VAL A 82 2.51 -13.71 -2.89
CA VAL A 82 1.04 -13.73 -2.75
C VAL A 82 0.40 -14.60 -3.83
N GLU A 83 -0.73 -15.21 -3.50
CA GLU A 83 -1.46 -16.11 -4.41
C GLU A 83 -2.31 -15.37 -5.45
N CYS A 84 -2.55 -14.07 -5.27
CA CYS A 84 -3.39 -13.27 -6.17
C CYS A 84 -2.56 -12.41 -7.15
N PRO A 85 -3.15 -11.99 -8.28
CA PRO A 85 -2.53 -11.04 -9.20
C PRO A 85 -2.05 -9.76 -8.48
N VAL A 86 -0.83 -9.32 -8.81
CA VAL A 86 -0.23 -8.10 -8.24
C VAL A 86 -0.08 -7.02 -9.29
N VAL A 87 -0.67 -5.85 -9.03
CA VAL A 87 -0.54 -4.64 -9.84
C VAL A 87 0.46 -3.69 -9.17
N ILE A 88 1.61 -3.51 -9.82
CA ILE A 88 2.65 -2.58 -9.37
C ILE A 88 2.52 -1.26 -10.12
N VAL A 89 2.09 -0.21 -9.41
CA VAL A 89 1.91 1.13 -9.96
C VAL A 89 3.22 1.90 -9.89
N LYS A 90 3.76 2.28 -11.05
CA LYS A 90 4.96 3.12 -11.14
C LYS A 90 4.64 4.57 -10.83
N HIS A 91 5.62 5.29 -10.29
CA HIS A 91 5.52 6.75 -10.23
C HIS A 91 5.33 7.33 -11.64
N PRO A 92 4.45 8.33 -11.81
CA PRO A 92 4.35 9.04 -13.07
C PRO A 92 5.75 9.56 -13.44
N ALA A 93 6.17 9.33 -14.68
CA ALA A 93 7.35 10.01 -15.19
C ALA A 93 7.12 11.51 -15.01
N SER A 94 8.07 12.22 -14.41
CA SER A 94 8.06 13.67 -14.40
C SER A 94 8.05 14.13 -15.86
N ALA A 95 6.99 14.85 -16.26
CA ALA A 95 6.96 15.57 -17.52
C ALA A 95 8.00 16.71 -17.48
#